data_AF-A0A953WWA5-F1
#
_entry.id   AF-A0A953WWA5-F1
#
_cell.length_a   1.000
_cell.length_b   1.000
_cell.length_c   1.000
_cell.angle_alpha   90.00
_cell.angle_beta   90.00
_cell.angle_gamma   90.00
#
_symmetry.space_group_name_H-M   'P 1'
#
loop_
_entity.id
_entity.type
_entity.pdbx_description
1 polymer ?
#
loop_
_entity_poly.entity_id
_entity_poly.type
_entity_poly.pdbx_seq_one_letter_code
_entity_poly.pdbx_strand_id
1 'polypeptide(L)'
;MLAEDLFGLNIRGVKSVYTLWVRPRRYFEAAQTPDWGGKFTPSIRLWLSFFAIFAALKFWWLGSSDGMTGAYAAGFAQAGLQLPAGMTYEEVGAEAVLLVFGMVPFLQMFAMLLLALFYPFWGRPMTLTLRQRYLFGVILPSTSLMPILMTIMIFVPQNMMTLYGVGLALVTFLIDLQAGYRGGFAHRNGAQRFWRAGLLAFVVVVLNTLTSVGAQIAGIIYINQKYAFVPPG
;
A
#
# COMPACT_ATOMS: atom_id res chain seq x y z
N MET A 1 -21.11 16.95 5.08
CA MET A 1 -20.35 17.46 6.24
C MET A 1 -19.75 16.37 7.13
N LEU A 2 -20.49 15.36 7.61
CA LEU A 2 -19.92 14.31 8.48
C LEU A 2 -18.86 13.41 7.80
N ALA A 3 -19.05 13.06 6.52
CA ALA A 3 -18.09 12.22 5.79
C ALA A 3 -16.74 12.94 5.50
N GLU A 4 -16.77 14.23 5.14
CA GLU A 4 -15.55 15.01 4.85
C GLU A 4 -14.64 15.16 6.07
N ASP A 5 -15.21 15.28 7.27
CA ASP A 5 -14.44 15.35 8.52
C ASP A 5 -13.98 13.97 9.02
N LEU A 6 -14.76 12.91 8.76
CA LEU A 6 -14.41 11.52 9.12
C LEU A 6 -13.23 11.01 8.30
N PHE A 7 -13.19 11.34 7.00
CA PHE A 7 -12.09 10.96 6.11
C PHE A 7 -10.95 11.98 6.08
N GLY A 8 -11.00 13.12 6.79
CA GLY A 8 -9.89 14.09 6.80
C GLY A 8 -9.50 14.63 5.42
N LEU A 9 -10.32 14.40 4.39
CA LEU A 9 -10.21 14.90 3.01
C LEU A 9 -10.85 16.28 2.90
N ASN A 10 -10.61 17.11 3.91
CA ASN A 10 -10.97 18.51 3.91
C ASN A 10 -9.82 19.35 3.30
N ILE A 11 -10.02 20.65 3.18
CA ILE A 11 -8.99 21.61 2.71
C ILE A 11 -7.66 21.44 3.46
N ARG A 12 -7.71 21.11 4.77
CA ARG A 12 -6.51 20.83 5.58
C ARG A 12 -5.79 19.55 5.15
N GLY A 13 -6.54 18.51 4.75
CA GLY A 13 -5.97 17.29 4.20
C GLY A 13 -5.24 17.51 2.89
N VAL A 14 -5.88 18.21 1.93
CA VAL A 14 -5.25 18.58 0.65
C VAL A 14 -3.99 19.42 0.89
N LYS A 15 -4.07 20.42 1.77
CA LYS A 15 -2.92 21.25 2.18
C LYS A 15 -1.79 20.42 2.80
N SER A 16 -2.12 19.38 3.57
CA SER A 16 -1.15 18.49 4.20
C SER A 16 -0.39 17.66 3.17
N VAL A 17 -1.12 17.06 2.22
CA VAL A 17 -0.54 16.29 1.11
C VAL A 17 0.33 17.20 0.25
N TYR A 18 -0.18 18.36 -0.15
CA TYR A 18 0.59 19.35 -0.90
C TYR A 18 1.87 19.78 -0.16
N THR A 19 1.77 20.00 1.16
CA THR A 19 2.94 20.38 1.97
C THR A 19 3.97 19.26 2.03
N LEU A 20 3.55 17.99 2.10
CA LEU A 20 4.48 16.87 2.05
C LEU A 20 5.22 16.77 0.71
N TRP A 21 4.55 17.08 -0.40
CA TRP A 21 5.19 17.12 -1.73
C TRP A 21 6.18 18.27 -1.88
N VAL A 22 5.80 19.48 -1.46
CA VAL A 22 6.58 20.70 -1.76
C VAL A 22 7.53 21.08 -0.62
N ARG A 23 7.10 20.98 0.64
CA ARG A 23 7.83 21.43 1.83
C ARG A 23 7.69 20.44 3.01
N PRO A 24 8.10 19.17 2.85
CA PRO A 24 7.82 18.11 3.83
C PRO A 24 8.34 18.44 5.23
N ARG A 25 9.49 19.13 5.34
CA ARG A 25 10.04 19.59 6.62
C ARG A 25 9.02 20.31 7.50
N ARG A 26 8.18 21.19 6.94
CA ARG A 26 7.15 21.92 7.71
C ARG A 26 6.09 21.00 8.29
N TYR A 27 5.74 19.93 7.56
CA TYR A 27 4.79 18.93 8.03
C TYR A 27 5.38 18.11 9.19
N PHE A 28 6.63 17.66 9.09
CA PHE A 28 7.30 16.91 10.17
C PHE A 28 7.61 17.76 11.41
N GLU A 29 7.87 19.05 11.24
CA GLU A 29 7.97 20.00 12.37
C GLU A 29 6.63 20.09 13.11
N ALA A 30 5.52 20.24 12.38
CA ALA A 30 4.19 20.24 12.98
C ALA A 30 3.80 18.89 13.61
N ALA A 31 4.25 17.76 13.04
CA ALA A 31 3.99 16.42 13.58
C ALA A 31 4.50 16.20 15.01
N GLN A 32 5.43 17.04 15.47
CA GLN A 32 5.96 16.99 16.83
C GLN A 32 4.99 17.55 17.87
N THR A 33 4.02 18.37 17.48
CA THR A 33 2.98 18.88 18.40
C THR A 33 1.74 17.97 18.38
N PRO A 34 1.04 17.78 19.52
CA PRO A 34 -0.11 16.87 19.59
C PRO A 34 -1.20 17.15 18.54
N ASP A 35 -1.46 18.42 18.28
CA ASP A 35 -2.51 18.99 17.43
C ASP A 35 -2.06 19.30 15.99
N TRP A 36 -0.82 18.96 15.62
CA TRP A 36 -0.24 19.31 14.33
C TRP A 36 -0.22 20.83 14.05
N GLY A 37 -0.16 21.62 15.13
CA GLY A 37 -0.17 23.08 15.16
C GLY A 37 -1.46 23.69 14.62
N GLY A 38 -2.57 22.95 14.64
CA GLY A 38 -3.86 23.33 14.06
C GLY A 38 -3.85 23.52 12.54
N LYS A 39 -2.73 23.24 11.87
CA LYS A 39 -2.49 23.58 10.46
C LYS A 39 -2.63 22.41 9.51
N PHE A 40 -2.38 21.20 9.98
CA PHE A 40 -2.31 20.00 9.16
C PHE A 40 -3.15 18.86 9.73
N THR A 41 -3.57 17.97 8.85
CA THR A 41 -4.32 16.76 9.21
C THR A 41 -3.32 15.65 9.62
N PRO A 42 -3.61 14.89 10.69
CA PRO A 42 -2.75 13.80 11.13
C PRO A 42 -2.46 12.77 10.03
N SER A 43 -1.21 12.34 9.92
CA SER A 43 -0.74 11.46 8.83
C SER A 43 -1.49 10.13 8.78
N ILE A 44 -1.75 9.50 9.92
CA ILE A 44 -2.51 8.25 9.99
C ILE A 44 -3.95 8.41 9.50
N ARG A 45 -4.59 9.56 9.77
CA ARG A 45 -5.95 9.84 9.29
C ARG A 45 -5.95 9.95 7.77
N LEU A 46 -5.02 10.73 7.21
CA LEU A 46 -4.90 10.86 5.76
C LEU A 46 -4.57 9.53 5.08
N TRP A 47 -3.66 8.75 5.67
CA TRP A 47 -3.28 7.45 5.15
C TRP A 47 -4.48 6.49 5.14
N LEU A 48 -5.25 6.38 6.23
CA LEU A 48 -6.47 5.57 6.29
C LEU A 48 -7.51 6.00 5.25
N SER A 49 -7.60 7.29 4.95
CA SER A 49 -8.56 7.80 3.96
C SER A 49 -8.16 7.48 2.53
N PHE A 50 -6.88 7.67 2.17
CA PHE A 50 -6.40 7.20 0.86
C PHE A 50 -6.51 5.69 0.75
N PHE A 51 -6.29 4.99 1.85
CA PHE A 51 -6.42 3.54 1.91
C PHE A 51 -7.87 3.08 1.73
N ALA A 52 -8.83 3.76 2.35
CA ALA A 52 -10.26 3.48 2.16
C ALA A 52 -10.69 3.77 0.71
N ILE A 53 -10.23 4.88 0.12
CA ILE A 53 -10.44 5.19 -1.31
C ILE A 53 -9.85 4.07 -2.17
N PHE A 54 -8.62 3.64 -1.87
CA PHE A 54 -7.93 2.59 -2.60
C PHE A 54 -8.66 1.24 -2.52
N ALA A 55 -9.13 0.86 -1.33
CA ALA A 55 -9.93 -0.35 -1.15
C ALA A 55 -11.23 -0.26 -1.96
N ALA A 56 -11.94 0.86 -1.90
CA ALA A 56 -13.16 1.07 -2.68
C ALA A 56 -12.91 1.00 -4.20
N LEU A 57 -11.81 1.60 -4.69
CA LEU A 57 -11.42 1.54 -6.10
C LEU A 57 -11.07 0.11 -6.54
N LYS A 58 -10.42 -0.68 -5.68
CA LYS A 58 -10.15 -2.09 -5.95
C LYS A 58 -11.45 -2.90 -6.08
N PHE A 59 -12.44 -2.66 -5.21
CA PHE A 59 -13.75 -3.27 -5.33
C PHE A 59 -14.49 -2.85 -6.60
N TRP A 60 -14.39 -1.58 -6.99
CA TRP A 60 -14.96 -1.09 -8.25
C TRP A 60 -14.35 -1.80 -9.46
N TRP A 61 -13.02 -2.00 -9.46
CA TRP A 61 -12.31 -2.68 -10.54
C TRP A 61 -12.52 -4.18 -10.64
N LEU A 62 -12.87 -4.85 -9.54
CA LEU A 62 -13.19 -6.28 -9.55
C LEU A 62 -14.33 -6.61 -10.52
N GLY A 63 -15.21 -5.66 -10.82
CA GLY A 63 -16.26 -5.81 -11.84
C GLY A 63 -15.77 -5.72 -13.29
N SER A 64 -14.49 -5.37 -13.54
CA SER A 64 -13.91 -5.18 -14.87
C SER A 64 -12.53 -5.82 -15.04
N SER A 65 -12.09 -6.68 -14.11
CA SER A 65 -10.70 -7.16 -14.03
C SER A 65 -10.46 -8.48 -14.77
N ASP A 66 -10.94 -8.60 -16.00
CA ASP A 66 -10.79 -9.82 -16.83
C ASP A 66 -9.33 -10.28 -16.91
N GLY A 67 -8.38 -9.33 -16.96
CA GLY A 67 -6.94 -9.64 -17.02
C GLY A 67 -6.38 -10.31 -15.76
N MET A 68 -6.85 -9.94 -14.55
CA MET A 68 -6.37 -10.60 -13.32
C MET A 68 -7.08 -11.94 -13.10
N THR A 69 -8.39 -11.98 -13.33
CA THR A 69 -9.17 -13.22 -13.29
C THR A 69 -8.56 -14.24 -14.24
N GLY A 70 -8.26 -13.84 -15.48
CA GLY A 70 -7.61 -14.67 -16.48
C GLY A 70 -6.20 -15.15 -16.07
N ALA A 71 -5.41 -14.30 -15.40
CA ALA A 71 -4.10 -14.69 -14.90
C ALA A 71 -4.18 -15.78 -13.80
N TYR A 72 -5.11 -15.66 -12.85
CA TYR A 72 -5.35 -16.70 -11.85
C TYR A 72 -5.94 -17.97 -12.47
N ALA A 73 -6.93 -17.82 -13.35
CA ALA A 73 -7.56 -18.94 -14.07
C ALA A 73 -6.52 -19.76 -14.85
N ALA A 74 -5.68 -19.10 -15.64
CA ALA A 74 -4.58 -19.74 -16.37
C ALA A 74 -3.57 -20.39 -15.42
N GLY A 75 -3.25 -19.76 -14.29
CA GLY A 75 -2.38 -20.31 -13.26
C GLY A 75 -2.92 -21.61 -12.65
N PHE A 76 -4.21 -21.65 -12.29
CA PHE A 76 -4.85 -22.86 -11.76
C PHE A 76 -5.00 -23.95 -12.81
N ALA A 77 -5.32 -23.59 -14.06
CA ALA A 77 -5.38 -24.54 -15.18
C ALA A 77 -4.02 -25.18 -15.45
N GLN A 78 -2.94 -24.38 -15.45
CA GLN A 78 -1.58 -24.87 -15.62
C GLN A 78 -1.13 -25.75 -14.45
N ALA A 79 -1.59 -25.46 -13.24
CA ALA A 79 -1.32 -26.27 -12.04
C ALA A 79 -2.13 -27.59 -12.01
N GLY A 80 -3.08 -27.79 -12.94
CA GLY A 80 -3.89 -29.00 -13.01
C GLY A 80 -4.89 -29.13 -11.85
N LEU A 81 -5.37 -28.00 -11.31
CA LEU A 81 -6.36 -28.01 -10.23
C LEU A 81 -7.66 -28.69 -10.73
N GLN A 82 -8.04 -29.80 -10.10
CA GLN A 82 -9.29 -30.47 -10.43
C GLN A 82 -10.46 -29.64 -9.92
N LEU A 83 -11.36 -29.27 -10.82
CA LEU A 83 -12.54 -28.48 -10.51
C LEU A 83 -13.78 -29.37 -10.31
N PRO A 84 -14.72 -28.97 -9.44
CA PRO A 84 -16.04 -29.58 -9.35
C PRO A 84 -16.77 -29.54 -10.70
N ALA A 85 -17.64 -30.52 -10.94
CA ALA A 85 -18.44 -30.56 -12.17
C ALA A 85 -19.23 -29.26 -12.38
N GLY A 86 -19.06 -28.64 -13.54
CA GLY A 86 -19.75 -27.41 -13.93
C GLY A 86 -19.06 -26.10 -13.50
N MET A 87 -17.94 -26.16 -12.78
CA MET A 87 -17.18 -24.97 -12.39
C MET A 87 -16.07 -24.67 -13.41
N THR A 88 -15.89 -23.40 -13.75
CA THR A 88 -14.83 -22.96 -14.68
C THR A 88 -13.61 -22.41 -13.94
N TYR A 89 -12.45 -22.39 -14.60
CA TYR A 89 -11.24 -21.78 -14.00
C TYR A 89 -11.40 -20.28 -13.83
N GLU A 90 -12.22 -19.63 -14.65
CA GLU A 90 -12.57 -18.22 -14.56
C GLU A 90 -13.32 -17.90 -13.28
N GLU A 91 -14.28 -18.75 -12.88
CA GLU A 91 -15.02 -18.60 -11.62
C GLU A 91 -14.09 -18.74 -10.40
N VAL A 92 -13.21 -19.74 -10.42
CA VAL A 92 -12.20 -19.94 -9.37
C VAL A 92 -11.19 -18.80 -9.35
N GLY A 93 -10.78 -18.32 -10.52
CA GLY A 93 -9.92 -17.16 -10.66
C GLY A 93 -10.54 -15.91 -10.07
N ALA A 94 -11.82 -15.65 -10.32
CA ALA A 94 -12.53 -14.50 -9.77
C ALA A 94 -12.62 -14.57 -8.24
N GLU A 95 -12.90 -15.76 -7.68
CA GLU A 95 -12.88 -15.96 -6.23
C GLU A 95 -11.49 -15.72 -5.63
N ALA A 96 -10.44 -16.23 -6.28
CA ALA A 96 -9.06 -16.02 -5.84
C ALA A 96 -8.68 -14.53 -5.84
N VAL A 97 -9.04 -13.79 -6.89
CA VAL A 97 -8.80 -12.35 -6.96
C VAL A 97 -9.52 -11.64 -5.82
N LEU A 98 -10.80 -11.95 -5.56
CA LEU A 98 -11.56 -11.36 -4.46
C LEU A 98 -10.90 -11.62 -3.10
N LEU A 99 -10.49 -12.86 -2.85
CA LEU A 99 -9.84 -13.26 -1.61
C LEU A 99 -8.51 -12.50 -1.42
N VAL A 100 -7.64 -12.53 -2.43
CA VAL A 100 -6.34 -11.85 -2.38
C VAL A 100 -6.52 -10.35 -2.22
N PHE A 101 -7.42 -9.74 -2.98
CA PHE A 101 -7.66 -8.29 -2.92
C PHE A 101 -8.27 -7.87 -1.59
N GLY A 102 -9.10 -8.73 -0.98
CA GLY A 102 -9.61 -8.55 0.36
C GLY A 102 -8.53 -8.66 1.42
N MET A 103 -7.58 -9.60 1.31
CA MET A 103 -6.52 -9.82 2.31
C MET A 103 -5.40 -8.77 2.29
N VAL A 104 -4.95 -8.36 1.09
CA VAL A 104 -3.86 -7.39 0.91
C VAL A 104 -3.99 -6.16 1.81
N PRO A 105 -5.14 -5.46 1.87
CA PRO A 105 -5.24 -4.27 2.70
C PRO A 105 -5.01 -4.56 4.20
N PHE A 106 -5.60 -5.62 4.74
CA PHE A 106 -5.43 -5.93 6.17
C PHE A 106 -3.98 -6.29 6.50
N LEU A 107 -3.35 -7.11 5.65
CA LEU A 107 -1.94 -7.48 5.81
C LEU A 107 -1.02 -6.26 5.72
N GLN A 108 -1.28 -5.36 4.76
CA GLN A 108 -0.50 -4.14 4.59
C GLN A 108 -0.66 -3.19 5.78
N MET A 109 -1.89 -3.01 6.28
CA MET A 109 -2.15 -2.19 7.45
C MET A 109 -1.43 -2.74 8.69
N PHE A 110 -1.55 -4.04 8.94
CA PHE A 110 -0.87 -4.69 10.04
C PHE A 110 0.65 -4.55 9.93
N ALA A 111 1.22 -4.82 8.76
CA ALA A 111 2.65 -4.74 8.54
C ALA A 111 3.19 -3.30 8.68
N MET A 112 2.45 -2.29 8.21
CA MET A 112 2.83 -0.88 8.39
C MET A 112 2.76 -0.44 9.85
N LEU A 113 1.77 -0.90 10.61
CA LEU A 113 1.70 -0.65 12.05
C LEU A 113 2.89 -1.30 12.78
N LEU A 114 3.23 -2.55 12.48
CA LEU A 114 4.41 -3.20 13.03
C LEU A 114 5.69 -2.43 12.69
N LEU A 115 5.85 -2.02 11.43
CA LEU A 115 7.00 -1.21 11.02
C LEU A 115 7.09 0.09 11.82
N ALA A 116 5.95 0.75 12.09
CA ALA A 116 5.91 1.98 12.87
C ALA A 116 6.37 1.78 14.33
N LEU A 117 6.06 0.63 14.90
CA LEU A 117 6.43 0.27 16.28
C LEU A 117 7.91 -0.09 16.37
N PHE A 118 8.40 -0.92 15.44
CA PHE A 118 9.69 -1.57 15.55
C PHE A 118 10.83 -0.86 14.83
N TYR A 119 10.59 0.04 13.87
CA TYR A 119 11.67 0.70 13.13
C TYR A 119 12.53 1.58 14.06
N PRO A 120 13.81 1.23 14.31
CA PRO A 120 14.62 1.92 15.32
C PRO A 120 15.48 3.06 14.73
N PHE A 121 15.62 3.13 13.41
CA PHE A 121 16.64 3.95 12.75
C PHE A 121 16.24 5.41 12.52
N TRP A 122 15.39 5.99 13.38
CA TRP A 122 15.03 7.42 13.34
C TRP A 122 16.18 8.37 13.70
N GLY A 123 17.23 7.82 14.32
CA GLY A 123 18.40 8.57 14.73
C GLY A 123 18.14 9.54 15.87
N ARG A 124 17.02 9.49 16.58
CA ARG A 124 16.82 10.21 17.85
C ARG A 124 15.84 9.42 18.72
N PRO A 125 15.88 9.57 20.06
CA PRO A 125 14.85 8.98 20.89
C PRO A 125 13.50 9.60 20.50
N MET A 126 12.57 8.74 20.08
CA MET A 126 11.21 9.13 19.69
C MET A 126 10.23 8.28 20.50
N THR A 127 9.16 8.94 20.98
CA THR A 127 8.00 8.25 21.54
C THR A 127 7.32 7.41 20.45
N LEU A 128 6.60 6.37 20.85
CA LEU A 128 5.85 5.48 19.95
C LEU A 128 4.95 6.28 18.99
N THR A 129 4.22 7.24 19.54
CA THR A 129 3.32 8.13 18.79
C THR A 129 4.06 8.92 17.73
N LEU A 130 5.25 9.46 18.04
CA LEU A 130 6.02 10.25 17.07
C LEU A 130 6.58 9.37 15.94
N ARG A 131 6.98 8.13 16.23
CA ARG A 131 7.43 7.16 15.21
C ARG A 131 6.31 6.85 14.22
N GLN A 132 5.10 6.60 14.71
CA GLN A 132 3.92 6.39 13.87
C GLN A 132 3.65 7.61 12.99
N ARG A 133 3.61 8.82 13.57
CA ARG A 133 3.37 10.06 12.82
C ARG A 133 4.39 10.25 11.71
N TYR A 134 5.66 9.98 11.99
CA TYR A 134 6.75 10.12 11.05
C TYR A 134 6.69 9.06 9.95
N LEU A 135 6.48 7.78 10.28
CA LEU A 135 6.35 6.72 9.27
C LEU A 135 5.22 7.05 8.29
N PHE A 136 4.02 7.29 8.80
CA PHE A 136 2.87 7.61 7.95
C PHE A 136 3.09 8.91 7.17
N GLY A 137 3.80 9.89 7.75
CA GLY A 137 4.17 11.11 7.02
C GLY A 137 5.13 10.87 5.86
N VAL A 138 6.04 9.90 5.96
CA VAL A 138 6.98 9.55 4.88
C VAL A 138 6.28 8.85 3.73
N ILE A 139 5.37 7.91 4.02
CA ILE A 139 4.70 7.09 2.99
C ILE A 139 3.44 7.74 2.41
N LEU A 140 2.94 8.82 3.02
CA LEU A 140 1.69 9.46 2.58
C LEU A 140 1.76 10.01 1.15
N PRO A 141 2.87 10.62 0.68
CA PRO A 141 3.00 11.08 -0.71
C PRO A 141 2.84 9.93 -1.72
N SER A 142 3.54 8.81 -1.54
CA SER A 142 3.41 7.66 -2.45
C SER A 142 2.00 7.05 -2.38
N THR A 143 1.43 6.93 -1.18
CA THR A 143 0.05 6.47 -0.98
C THR A 143 -0.98 7.36 -1.70
N SER A 144 -0.78 8.69 -1.69
CA SER A 144 -1.68 9.63 -2.36
C SER A 144 -1.72 9.51 -3.88
N LEU A 145 -0.66 8.96 -4.50
CA LEU A 145 -0.60 8.69 -5.93
C LEU A 145 -1.14 7.31 -6.32
N MET A 146 -1.31 6.39 -5.37
CA MET A 146 -1.74 5.02 -5.67
C MET A 146 -3.04 4.95 -6.47
N PRO A 147 -4.10 5.76 -6.19
CA PRO A 147 -5.29 5.76 -7.03
C PRO A 147 -5.01 6.06 -8.50
N ILE A 148 -4.14 7.04 -8.78
CA ILE A 148 -3.78 7.44 -10.15
C ILE A 148 -2.96 6.34 -10.82
N LEU A 149 -1.95 5.83 -10.11
CA LEU A 149 -1.06 4.80 -10.61
C LEU A 149 -1.85 3.52 -10.93
N MET A 150 -2.77 3.13 -10.05
CA MET A 150 -3.72 2.06 -10.33
C MET A 150 -4.51 2.37 -11.58
N THR A 151 -5.23 3.48 -11.71
CA THR A 151 -6.01 3.77 -12.93
C THR A 151 -5.20 3.59 -14.22
N ILE A 152 -3.92 3.95 -14.24
CA ILE A 152 -3.01 3.74 -15.39
C ILE A 152 -2.81 2.25 -15.71
N MET A 153 -2.78 1.38 -14.71
CA MET A 153 -2.60 -0.08 -14.85
C MET A 153 -3.66 -0.73 -15.76
N ILE A 154 -4.88 -0.17 -15.89
CA ILE A 154 -5.90 -0.67 -16.85
C ILE A 154 -5.36 -0.69 -18.28
N PHE A 155 -4.52 0.29 -18.63
CA PHE A 155 -3.98 0.45 -19.97
C PHE A 155 -2.66 -0.32 -20.17
N VAL A 156 -2.19 -1.05 -19.16
CA VAL A 156 -0.93 -1.79 -19.23
C VAL A 156 -1.21 -3.20 -19.77
N PRO A 157 -0.60 -3.59 -20.90
CA PRO A 157 -0.72 -4.95 -21.42
C PRO A 157 -0.17 -6.01 -20.45
N GLN A 158 -0.73 -7.23 -20.47
CA GLN A 158 -0.35 -8.31 -19.55
C GLN A 158 1.16 -8.63 -19.58
N ASN A 159 1.79 -8.62 -20.76
CA ASN A 159 3.24 -8.87 -20.93
C ASN A 159 4.12 -7.76 -20.32
N MET A 160 3.56 -6.58 -20.01
CA MET A 160 4.28 -5.47 -19.38
C MET A 160 4.01 -5.36 -17.88
N MET A 161 3.16 -6.21 -17.29
CA MET A 161 2.78 -6.08 -15.88
C MET A 161 3.95 -6.21 -14.91
N THR A 162 4.91 -7.09 -15.19
CA THR A 162 6.12 -7.22 -14.37
C THR A 162 6.93 -5.92 -14.39
N LEU A 163 7.14 -5.33 -15.57
CA LEU A 163 7.87 -4.08 -15.73
C LEU A 163 7.14 -2.92 -15.04
N TYR A 164 5.82 -2.86 -15.17
CA TYR A 164 4.99 -1.88 -14.49
C TYR A 164 5.10 -2.02 -12.95
N GLY A 165 5.05 -3.25 -12.42
CA GLY A 165 5.22 -3.51 -10.99
C GLY A 165 6.59 -3.07 -10.46
N VAL A 166 7.67 -3.34 -11.20
CA VAL A 166 9.03 -2.86 -10.87
C VAL A 166 9.10 -1.33 -10.93
N GLY A 167 8.50 -0.72 -11.96
CA GLY A 167 8.42 0.73 -12.09
C GLY A 167 7.67 1.38 -10.93
N LEU A 168 6.54 0.80 -10.52
CA LEU A 168 5.75 1.26 -9.38
C LEU A 168 6.54 1.17 -8.07
N ALA A 169 7.27 0.07 -7.85
CA ALA A 169 8.14 -0.09 -6.70
C ALA A 169 9.25 0.97 -6.67
N LEU A 170 9.87 1.25 -7.82
CA LEU A 170 10.91 2.28 -7.94
C LEU A 170 10.35 3.69 -7.70
N VAL A 171 9.20 4.02 -8.28
CA VAL A 171 8.53 5.31 -8.06
C VAL A 171 8.19 5.49 -6.58
N THR A 172 7.62 4.46 -5.94
CA THR A 172 7.31 4.47 -4.51
C THR A 172 8.57 4.67 -3.68
N PHE A 173 9.64 3.93 -3.97
CA PHE A 173 10.94 4.07 -3.31
C PHE A 173 11.47 5.50 -3.41
N LEU A 174 11.47 6.10 -4.60
CA LEU A 174 12.01 7.45 -4.83
C LEU A 174 11.19 8.52 -4.10
N ILE A 175 9.86 8.38 -4.08
CA ILE A 175 8.97 9.32 -3.38
C ILE A 175 9.18 9.24 -1.87
N ASP A 176 9.20 8.03 -1.30
CA ASP A 176 9.39 7.82 0.13
C ASP A 176 10.80 8.24 0.56
N LEU A 177 11.82 7.96 -0.26
CA LEU A 177 13.18 8.45 -0.08
C LEU A 177 13.21 9.98 -0.08
N GLN A 178 12.53 10.63 -1.03
CA GLN A 178 12.46 12.08 -1.11
C GLN A 178 11.76 12.69 0.11
N ALA A 179 10.61 12.14 0.54
CA ALA A 179 9.85 12.61 1.69
C ALA A 179 10.63 12.41 3.00
N GLY A 180 11.24 11.24 3.17
CA GLY A 180 12.14 10.93 4.29
C GLY A 180 13.36 11.83 4.31
N TYR A 181 14.05 11.98 3.18
CA TYR A 181 15.21 12.85 3.05
C TYR A 181 14.77 14.29 3.35
N ARG A 182 13.91 14.91 2.54
CA ARG A 182 13.53 16.33 2.67
C ARG A 182 12.83 16.67 3.98
N GLY A 183 12.18 15.71 4.63
CA GLY A 183 11.39 15.92 5.85
C GLY A 183 11.85 15.10 7.06
N GLY A 184 11.47 13.81 7.09
CA GLY A 184 11.56 12.97 8.30
C GLY A 184 12.96 12.85 8.94
N PHE A 185 14.02 13.01 8.16
CA PHE A 185 15.42 12.95 8.60
C PHE A 185 16.16 14.28 8.47
N ALA A 186 15.46 15.40 8.30
CA ALA A 186 16.06 16.72 8.06
C ALA A 186 16.99 17.22 9.18
N HIS A 187 16.92 16.65 10.38
CA HIS A 187 17.78 16.97 11.53
C HIS A 187 19.17 16.32 11.47
N ARG A 188 19.46 15.49 10.46
CA ARG A 188 20.72 14.73 10.32
C ARG A 188 21.59 15.26 9.19
N ASN A 189 22.89 15.02 9.30
CA ASN A 189 23.89 15.35 8.27
C ASN A 189 23.59 14.60 6.96
N GLY A 190 23.98 15.16 5.81
CA GLY A 190 23.58 14.69 4.48
C GLY A 190 23.72 13.19 4.25
N ALA A 191 24.87 12.60 4.60
CA ALA A 191 25.11 11.16 4.45
C ALA A 191 24.20 10.31 5.38
N GLN A 192 24.07 10.71 6.65
CA GLN A 192 23.20 10.03 7.62
C GLN A 192 21.73 10.12 7.24
N ARG A 193 21.34 11.25 6.67
CA ARG A 193 20.00 11.54 6.18
C ARG A 193 19.66 10.67 4.98
N PHE A 194 20.58 10.55 4.02
CA PHE A 194 20.38 9.75 2.81
C PHE A 194 20.23 8.26 3.11
N TRP A 195 21.16 7.65 3.85
CA TRP A 195 21.09 6.20 4.09
C TRP A 195 19.89 5.82 4.97
N ARG A 196 19.50 6.64 5.96
CA ARG A 196 18.33 6.34 6.81
C ARG A 196 17.02 6.48 6.05
N ALA A 197 16.89 7.52 5.24
CA ALA A 197 15.73 7.69 4.37
C ALA A 197 15.65 6.57 3.32
N GLY A 198 16.80 6.19 2.74
CA GLY A 198 16.90 5.08 1.80
C GLY A 198 16.57 3.74 2.44
N LEU A 199 17.07 3.46 3.65
CA LEU A 199 16.74 2.25 4.38
C LEU A 199 15.23 2.20 4.69
N LEU A 200 14.64 3.30 5.14
CA LEU A 200 13.21 3.34 5.41
C LEU A 200 12.39 3.07 4.15
N ALA A 201 12.68 3.77 3.05
CA ALA A 201 12.00 3.60 1.77
C ALA A 201 12.16 2.18 1.23
N PHE A 202 13.37 1.61 1.33
CA PHE A 202 13.65 0.23 0.94
C PHE A 202 12.82 -0.76 1.77
N VAL A 203 12.83 -0.63 3.09
CA VAL A 203 12.05 -1.50 3.99
C VAL A 203 10.55 -1.39 3.70
N VAL A 204 10.04 -0.18 3.47
CA VAL A 204 8.63 0.05 3.10
C VAL A 204 8.27 -0.68 1.80
N VAL A 205 9.09 -0.54 0.76
CA VAL A 205 8.85 -1.20 -0.53
C VAL A 205 8.94 -2.72 -0.40
N VAL A 206 9.98 -3.24 0.25
CA VAL A 206 10.13 -4.68 0.49
C VAL A 206 8.93 -5.22 1.27
N LEU A 207 8.48 -4.53 2.31
CA LEU A 207 7.34 -4.94 3.12
C LEU A 207 6.02 -4.88 2.32
N ASN A 208 5.83 -3.88 1.46
CA ASN A 208 4.69 -3.84 0.53
C ASN A 208 4.73 -5.01 -0.47
N THR A 209 5.90 -5.34 -1.02
CA THR A 209 6.05 -6.49 -1.92
C THR A 209 5.80 -7.81 -1.20
N LEU A 210 6.39 -8.01 -0.02
CA LEU A 210 6.22 -9.23 0.77
C LEU A 210 4.77 -9.44 1.23
N THR A 211 4.08 -8.37 1.64
CA THR A 211 2.66 -8.46 2.01
C THR A 211 1.79 -8.82 0.80
N SER A 212 2.07 -8.25 -0.37
CA SER A 212 1.36 -8.59 -1.61
C SER A 212 1.61 -10.04 -2.04
N VAL A 213 2.88 -10.47 -2.08
CA VAL A 213 3.26 -11.86 -2.42
C VAL A 213 2.68 -12.84 -1.40
N GLY A 214 2.77 -12.52 -0.10
CA GLY A 214 2.20 -13.35 0.96
C GLY A 214 0.69 -13.51 0.84
N ALA A 215 -0.03 -12.44 0.49
CA ALA A 215 -1.47 -12.51 0.23
C ALA A 215 -1.79 -13.40 -0.99
N GLN A 216 -1.02 -13.29 -2.07
CA GLN A 216 -1.20 -14.13 -3.26
C GLN A 216 -0.97 -15.61 -2.94
N ILE A 217 0.13 -15.93 -2.25
CA ILE A 217 0.44 -17.30 -1.84
C ILE A 217 -0.66 -17.86 -0.93
N ALA A 218 -1.09 -17.09 0.08
CA ALA A 218 -2.15 -17.51 0.98
C ALA A 218 -3.47 -17.76 0.23
N GLY A 219 -3.81 -16.89 -0.74
CA GLY A 219 -5.00 -17.06 -1.57
C GLY A 219 -4.96 -18.31 -2.44
N ILE A 220 -3.83 -18.57 -3.10
CA ILE A 220 -3.62 -19.78 -3.91
C ILE A 220 -3.71 -21.04 -3.06
N ILE A 221 -3.06 -21.06 -1.89
CA ILE A 221 -3.12 -22.21 -0.97
C ILE A 221 -4.56 -22.48 -0.52
N TYR A 222 -5.29 -21.43 -0.15
CA TYR A 222 -6.68 -21.56 0.29
C TYR A 222 -7.57 -22.13 -0.82
N ILE A 223 -7.47 -21.61 -2.04
CA ILE A 223 -8.25 -22.08 -3.19
C ILE A 223 -7.91 -23.54 -3.51
N ASN A 224 -6.62 -23.88 -3.54
CA ASN A 224 -6.18 -25.27 -3.73
C ASN A 224 -6.75 -26.19 -2.65
N GLN A 225 -6.72 -25.80 -1.37
CA GLN A 225 -7.29 -26.62 -0.29
C GLN A 225 -8.81 -26.76 -0.41
N LYS A 226 -9.51 -25.69 -0.81
CA LYS A 226 -10.96 -25.68 -0.96
C LYS A 226 -11.43 -26.62 -2.08
N TYR A 227 -10.72 -26.66 -3.21
CA TYR A 227 -11.15 -27.40 -4.39
C TYR A 227 -10.45 -28.75 -4.61
N ALA A 228 -9.23 -28.95 -4.09
CA ALA A 228 -8.52 -30.24 -4.21
C ALA A 228 -9.14 -31.37 -3.34
N PHE A 229 -10.05 -31.05 -2.42
CA PHE A 229 -10.72 -32.03 -1.55
C PHE A 229 -12.05 -32.55 -2.08
N VAL A 230 -12.46 -32.19 -3.30
CA VAL A 230 -13.69 -32.73 -3.89
C VAL A 230 -13.35 -34.12 -4.47
N PRO A 231 -13.93 -35.22 -3.94
CA PRO A 231 -13.67 -36.56 -4.47
C PRO A 231 -14.14 -36.61 -5.93
N PRO A 232 -13.47 -37.41 -6.80
CA PRO A 232 -14.00 -37.68 -8.13
C PRO A 232 -15.41 -38.28 -7.98
N GLY A 233 -16.40 -37.57 -8.51
CA GLY A 233 -17.75 -38.09 -8.71
C GLY A 233 -17.79 -39.00 -9.94
#